data_AF-A0A9E2RFY4-F1
#
_entry.id   AF-A0A9E2RFY4-F1
#
_cell.length_a   1.000
_cell.length_b   1.000
_cell.length_c   1.000
_cell.angle_alpha   90.00
_cell.angle_beta   90.00
_cell.angle_gamma   90.00
#
_symmetry.space_group_name_H-M   'P 1'
#
loop_
_entity.id
_entity.type
_entity.pdbx_description
1 polymer ?
#
loop_
_entity_poly.entity_id
_entity_poly.type
_entity_poly.pdbx_seq_one_letter_code
_entity_poly.pdbx_strand_id
1 'polypeptide(L)'
;MEQSRPKEERATPAMPETVTDEFTDQVAADFTGEHPESVEPTTESTEQAVLEEEKVKDEIEIQIDLLKDPDWVVRREAAITLGEMGDERCVEPLGHALRDGDWQVREVAIEALGQIGSPAVELLIKLLRDWDIRKYAIAALGKIRDERVLDPL
;
A
#
# COMPACT_ATOMS: atom_id res chain seq x y z
N MET A 1 -24.98 54.11 -24.22
CA MET A 1 -23.52 53.93 -24.05
C MET A 1 -23.26 52.45 -24.17
N GLU A 2 -23.14 51.97 -25.41
CA GLU A 2 -21.82 51.76 -26.07
C GLU A 2 -21.12 50.58 -25.40
N GLN A 3 -21.33 49.37 -25.92
CA GLN A 3 -20.57 48.78 -27.03
C GLN A 3 -19.08 48.65 -26.70
N SER A 4 -18.58 47.41 -26.73
CA SER A 4 -17.63 47.02 -27.78
C SER A 4 -17.34 45.51 -27.73
N ARG A 5 -17.84 44.82 -28.76
CA ARG A 5 -17.26 43.58 -29.28
C ARG A 5 -15.86 43.88 -29.83
N PRO A 6 -15.00 42.87 -29.93
CA PRO A 6 -14.64 42.41 -31.27
C PRO A 6 -14.48 40.87 -31.32
N LYS A 7 -14.39 40.17 -32.44
CA LYS A 7 -14.68 40.41 -33.86
C LYS A 7 -14.65 39.03 -34.53
N GLU A 8 -15.50 38.88 -35.55
CA GLU A 8 -15.27 38.22 -36.86
C GLU A 8 -14.59 36.83 -36.87
N GLU A 9 -15.30 35.78 -37.30
CA GLU A 9 -15.43 35.36 -38.72
C GLU A 9 -14.08 34.88 -39.29
N ARG A 10 -13.93 33.79 -40.05
CA ARG A 10 -14.86 33.03 -40.89
C ARG A 10 -14.09 31.79 -41.39
N ALA A 11 -14.82 30.69 -41.55
CA ALA A 11 -14.82 29.76 -42.69
C ALA A 11 -13.48 29.28 -43.33
N THR A 12 -13.23 27.98 -43.15
CA THR A 12 -12.93 26.91 -44.16
C THR A 12 -12.12 27.27 -45.42
N PRO A 13 -11.20 26.42 -45.90
CA PRO A 13 -11.61 25.26 -46.70
C PRO A 13 -10.72 24.00 -46.57
N ALA A 14 -11.20 22.93 -47.19
CA ALA A 14 -10.59 21.60 -47.26
C ALA A 14 -9.66 21.45 -48.48
N MET A 15 -8.76 20.46 -48.38
CA MET A 15 -8.00 19.75 -49.44
C MET A 15 -6.91 20.58 -50.17
N PRO A 16 -5.82 19.98 -50.71
CA PRO A 16 -5.76 18.64 -51.30
C PRO A 16 -4.54 17.75 -51.00
N GLU A 17 -4.75 16.49 -51.38
CA GLU A 17 -3.77 15.43 -51.58
C GLU A 17 -2.78 15.73 -52.72
N THR A 18 -1.78 14.84 -52.83
CA THR A 18 -0.93 14.52 -54.00
C THR A 18 0.19 15.54 -54.29
N VAL A 19 1.33 15.21 -54.91
CA VAL A 19 1.69 14.18 -55.90
C VAL A 19 3.23 14.07 -55.86
N THR A 20 3.76 12.84 -55.95
CA THR A 20 4.95 12.36 -56.71
C THR A 20 6.28 13.17 -56.72
N ASP A 21 7.46 12.69 -57.12
CA ASP A 21 7.82 11.63 -58.07
C ASP A 21 9.29 11.24 -57.91
N GLU A 22 9.61 10.09 -58.51
CA GLU A 22 10.83 9.78 -59.26
C GLU A 22 12.09 10.64 -59.03
N PHE A 23 13.21 10.03 -58.66
CA PHE A 23 14.15 9.54 -59.67
C PHE A 23 15.28 8.75 -59.02
N THR A 24 15.38 7.53 -59.53
CA THR A 24 16.44 6.53 -59.44
C THR A 24 17.84 7.02 -59.80
N ASP A 25 18.79 6.23 -59.32
CA ASP A 25 20.13 5.98 -59.87
C ASP A 25 21.18 7.10 -59.74
N GLN A 26 22.17 6.86 -58.88
CA GLN A 26 23.49 6.62 -59.43
C GLN A 26 24.32 5.72 -58.51
N VAL A 27 24.58 4.55 -59.07
CA VAL A 27 25.61 3.54 -58.79
C VAL A 27 26.99 4.07 -58.37
N ALA A 28 27.69 3.12 -57.72
CA ALA A 28 29.14 2.90 -57.77
C ALA A 28 29.96 3.86 -56.91
N ALA A 29 30.98 3.41 -56.20
CA ALA A 29 31.58 2.10 -56.01
C ALA A 29 32.58 2.30 -54.87
N ASP A 30 33.01 1.18 -54.28
CA ASP A 30 34.33 1.05 -53.66
C ASP A 30 34.55 1.90 -52.39
N PHE A 31 35.21 1.47 -51.33
CA PHE A 31 35.92 0.28 -50.94
C PHE A 31 36.47 0.73 -49.57
N THR A 32 36.62 -0.18 -48.62
CA THR A 32 37.28 0.02 -47.31
C THR A 32 36.57 0.91 -46.28
N GLY A 33 36.20 0.28 -45.17
CA GLY A 33 35.75 0.97 -43.97
C GLY A 33 35.05 0.01 -43.03
N GLU A 34 35.83 -0.61 -42.14
CA GLU A 34 35.46 -1.27 -40.88
C GLU A 34 33.98 -1.26 -40.46
N HIS A 35 33.35 -2.44 -40.42
CA HIS A 35 32.66 -3.03 -39.25
C HIS A 35 31.77 -4.20 -39.72
N PRO A 36 32.01 -5.46 -39.28
CA PRO A 36 30.91 -6.39 -39.17
C PRO A 36 30.21 -6.17 -37.83
N GLU A 37 29.07 -5.50 -37.95
CA GLU A 37 27.92 -5.66 -37.06
C GLU A 37 27.62 -7.15 -36.80
N SER A 38 27.19 -7.45 -35.58
CA SER A 38 26.34 -8.60 -35.31
C SER A 38 25.38 -8.21 -34.20
N VAL A 39 24.50 -7.26 -34.50
CA VAL A 39 23.26 -7.10 -33.74
C VAL A 39 22.26 -8.03 -34.40
N GLU A 40 22.02 -9.17 -33.77
CA GLU A 40 20.73 -9.84 -33.90
C GLU A 40 20.22 -10.28 -32.53
N PRO A 41 18.90 -10.26 -32.37
CA PRO A 41 18.22 -9.88 -31.14
C PRO A 41 18.06 -11.11 -30.26
N THR A 42 18.52 -11.03 -29.04
CA THR A 42 18.27 -12.10 -28.08
C THR A 42 17.76 -11.47 -26.79
N THR A 43 16.48 -11.75 -26.57
CA THR A 43 15.82 -11.86 -25.27
C THR A 43 15.70 -10.57 -24.47
N GLU A 44 14.48 -10.02 -24.45
CA GLU A 44 13.65 -10.03 -23.22
C GLU A 44 14.39 -10.59 -21.99
N SER A 45 15.33 -9.83 -21.45
CA SER A 45 16.12 -10.27 -20.27
C SER A 45 16.70 -9.08 -19.52
N THR A 46 16.13 -7.89 -19.71
CA THR A 46 16.36 -6.72 -18.86
C THR A 46 15.12 -6.34 -18.05
N GLU A 47 14.09 -7.18 -18.03
CA GLU A 47 13.00 -7.12 -17.04
C GLU A 47 13.32 -7.95 -15.77
N GLN A 48 14.39 -8.74 -15.77
CA GLN A 48 14.72 -9.66 -14.67
C GLN A 48 15.77 -9.15 -13.68
N ALA A 49 16.37 -7.98 -13.90
CA ALA A 49 17.40 -7.41 -13.01
C ALA A 49 16.89 -6.33 -12.04
N VAL A 50 15.58 -6.04 -12.03
CA VAL A 50 14.94 -5.13 -11.06
C VAL A 50 14.13 -5.90 -10.01
N LEU A 51 14.12 -7.25 -10.07
CA LEU A 51 13.32 -8.10 -9.18
C LEU A 51 14.00 -8.47 -7.85
N GLU A 52 15.15 -7.85 -7.53
CA GLU A 52 15.82 -7.99 -6.22
C GLU A 52 15.63 -6.79 -5.29
N GLU A 53 14.95 -5.73 -5.74
CA GLU A 53 14.50 -4.65 -4.86
C GLU A 53 13.08 -4.96 -4.34
N GLU A 54 12.98 -4.93 -3.01
CA GLU A 54 11.77 -5.00 -2.24
C GLU A 54 11.04 -6.35 -2.23
N LYS A 55 11.70 -7.29 -1.55
CA LYS A 55 11.03 -7.95 -0.43
C LYS A 55 10.56 -6.85 0.56
N VAL A 56 9.51 -6.09 0.20
CA VAL A 56 8.84 -5.14 1.10
C VAL A 56 8.52 -5.99 2.31
N LYS A 57 9.20 -5.72 3.42
CA LYS A 57 8.88 -6.36 4.69
C LYS A 57 7.38 -6.13 4.87
N ASP A 58 6.60 -7.21 5.00
CA ASP A 58 5.14 -7.15 5.04
C ASP A 58 4.75 -6.00 5.97
N GLU A 59 3.89 -5.08 5.53
CA GLU A 59 3.66 -3.84 6.27
C GLU A 59 3.16 -4.13 7.69
N ILE A 60 2.46 -5.26 7.85
CA ILE A 60 2.08 -5.82 9.15
C ILE A 60 3.31 -6.20 9.99
N GLU A 61 4.32 -6.86 9.41
CA GLU A 61 5.57 -7.19 10.12
C GLU A 61 6.34 -5.94 10.55
N ILE A 62 6.37 -4.90 9.71
CA ILE A 62 6.98 -3.61 10.08
C ILE A 62 6.27 -3.03 11.29
N GLN A 63 4.94 -2.99 11.25
CA GLN A 63 4.14 -2.38 12.31
C GLN A 63 4.18 -3.20 13.62
N ILE A 64 4.28 -4.53 13.53
CA ILE A 64 4.52 -5.42 14.67
C ILE A 64 5.85 -5.11 15.36
N ASP A 65 6.90 -4.79 14.59
CA ASP A 65 8.18 -4.40 15.18
C ASP A 65 8.12 -3.02 15.82
N LEU A 66 7.37 -2.07 15.24
CA LEU A 66 7.15 -0.74 15.81
C LEU A 66 6.37 -0.76 17.13
N LEU A 67 5.61 -1.82 17.43
CA LEU A 67 5.03 -2.02 18.77
C LEU A 67 6.07 -2.20 19.89
N LYS A 68 7.35 -2.37 19.56
CA LYS A 68 8.45 -2.50 20.54
C LYS A 68 9.32 -1.25 20.61
N ASP A 69 8.96 -0.19 19.89
CA ASP A 69 9.74 1.04 19.85
C ASP A 69 9.84 1.68 21.25
N PRO A 70 10.99 2.26 21.63
CA PRO A 70 11.11 2.97 22.91
C PRO A 70 10.12 4.13 23.06
N ASP A 71 9.73 4.80 21.98
CA ASP A 71 8.77 5.89 22.00
C ASP A 71 7.34 5.36 22.04
N TRP A 72 6.59 5.77 23.07
CA TRP A 72 5.19 5.38 23.22
C TRP A 72 4.31 5.95 22.09
N VAL A 73 4.69 7.08 21.48
CA VAL A 73 3.96 7.66 20.35
C VAL A 73 4.06 6.72 19.15
N VAL A 74 5.26 6.20 18.87
CA VAL A 74 5.49 5.24 17.78
C VAL A 74 4.72 3.95 18.02
N ARG A 75 4.77 3.41 19.25
CA ARG A 75 3.98 2.21 19.60
C ARG A 75 2.47 2.44 19.47
N ARG A 76 2.00 3.64 19.80
CA ARG A 76 0.59 4.01 19.66
C ARG A 76 0.17 4.03 18.19
N GLU A 77 0.92 4.73 17.33
CA GLU A 77 0.65 4.74 15.89
C GLU A 77 0.75 3.34 15.29
N ALA A 78 1.70 2.53 15.78
CA ALA A 78 1.80 1.11 15.46
C ALA A 78 0.50 0.34 15.70
N ALA A 79 -0.06 0.49 16.89
CA ALA A 79 -1.30 -0.16 17.25
C ALA A 79 -2.52 0.35 16.44
N ILE A 80 -2.56 1.64 16.08
CA ILE A 80 -3.64 2.21 15.25
C ILE A 80 -3.64 1.53 13.88
N THR A 81 -2.50 1.58 13.18
CA THR A 81 -2.39 1.05 11.82
C THR A 81 -2.68 -0.46 11.78
N LEU A 82 -2.21 -1.23 12.76
CA LEU A 82 -2.53 -2.66 12.86
C LEU A 82 -4.03 -2.93 13.02
N GLY A 83 -4.75 -2.06 13.75
CA GLY A 83 -6.20 -2.11 13.88
C GLY A 83 -6.92 -1.81 12.57
N GLU A 84 -6.48 -0.76 11.87
CA GLU A 84 -7.02 -0.35 10.56
C GLU A 84 -6.79 -1.40 9.46
N MET A 85 -5.67 -2.13 9.53
CA MET A 85 -5.37 -3.25 8.64
C MET A 85 -6.34 -4.42 8.82
N GLY A 86 -6.83 -4.67 10.04
CA GLY A 86 -7.84 -5.70 10.31
C GLY A 86 -7.38 -7.14 10.10
N ASP A 87 -6.08 -7.40 9.99
CA ASP A 87 -5.53 -8.75 9.78
C ASP A 87 -5.50 -9.53 11.11
N GLU A 88 -5.85 -10.82 11.05
CA GLU A 88 -5.82 -11.74 12.20
C GLU A 88 -4.40 -11.89 12.78
N ARG A 89 -3.35 -11.74 11.97
CA ARG A 89 -1.95 -11.77 12.42
C ARG A 89 -1.62 -10.67 13.41
N CYS A 90 -2.38 -9.57 13.42
CA CYS A 90 -2.22 -8.46 14.34
C CYS A 90 -2.73 -8.77 15.75
N VAL A 91 -3.57 -9.78 15.91
CA VAL A 91 -4.29 -10.08 17.17
C VAL A 91 -3.33 -10.39 18.32
N GLU A 92 -2.37 -11.31 18.10
CA GLU A 92 -1.37 -11.68 19.12
C GLU A 92 -0.46 -10.49 19.51
N PRO A 93 0.15 -9.76 18.56
CA PRO A 93 0.93 -8.54 18.85
C PRO A 93 0.14 -7.47 19.63
N LEU A 94 -1.10 -7.17 19.21
CA LEU A 94 -1.94 -6.20 19.90
C LEU A 94 -2.35 -6.69 21.30
N GLY A 95 -2.54 -8.00 21.48
CA GLY A 95 -2.75 -8.59 22.80
C GLY A 95 -1.58 -8.36 23.77
N HIS A 96 -0.35 -8.35 23.26
CA HIS A 96 0.82 -7.97 24.06
C HIS A 96 0.83 -6.47 24.38
N ALA A 97 0.41 -5.62 23.45
CA ALA A 97 0.30 -4.17 23.65
C ALA A 97 -0.73 -3.78 24.73
N LEU A 98 -1.67 -4.66 25.09
CA LEU A 98 -2.55 -4.46 26.25
C LEU A 98 -1.80 -4.42 27.60
N ARG A 99 -0.55 -4.91 27.65
CA ARG A 99 0.35 -4.85 28.81
C ARG A 99 1.37 -3.70 28.71
N ASP A 100 1.23 -2.80 27.74
CA ASP A 100 2.15 -1.68 27.59
C ASP A 100 2.18 -0.81 28.86
N GLY A 101 3.33 -0.19 29.15
CA GLY A 101 3.47 0.72 30.28
C GLY A 101 2.64 2.00 30.10
N ASP A 102 2.48 2.47 28.87
CA ASP A 102 1.73 3.67 28.55
C ASP A 102 0.22 3.40 28.41
N TRP A 103 -0.60 4.30 28.97
CA TRP A 103 -2.04 4.10 29.00
C TRP A 103 -2.72 4.38 27.65
N GLN A 104 -2.15 5.24 26.82
CA GLN A 104 -2.68 5.56 25.49
C GLN A 104 -2.44 4.40 24.54
N VAL A 105 -1.26 3.76 24.62
CA VAL A 105 -0.97 2.54 23.83
C VAL A 105 -1.95 1.43 24.18
N ARG A 106 -2.23 1.20 25.48
CA ARG A 106 -3.21 0.20 25.91
C ARG A 106 -4.62 0.50 25.40
N GLU A 107 -5.06 1.76 25.44
CA GLU A 107 -6.38 2.16 24.95
C GLU A 107 -6.53 1.93 23.44
N VAL A 108 -5.50 2.28 22.67
CA VAL A 108 -5.49 2.03 21.22
C VAL A 108 -5.48 0.53 20.92
N ALA A 109 -4.70 -0.27 21.65
CA ALA A 109 -4.67 -1.71 21.44
C ALA A 109 -6.06 -2.35 21.67
N ILE A 110 -6.83 -1.87 22.65
CA ILE A 110 -8.22 -2.27 22.88
C ILE A 110 -9.10 -1.92 21.68
N GLU A 111 -8.91 -0.72 21.12
CA GLU A 111 -9.65 -0.28 19.94
C GLU A 111 -9.33 -1.10 18.70
N ALA A 112 -8.04 -1.32 18.44
CA ALA A 112 -7.54 -2.11 17.33
C ALA A 112 -8.06 -3.55 17.37
N LEU A 113 -8.00 -4.20 18.54
CA LEU A 113 -8.60 -5.53 18.74
C LEU A 113 -10.13 -5.50 18.54
N GLY A 114 -10.79 -4.41 18.92
CA GLY A 114 -12.20 -4.15 18.66
C GLY A 114 -12.53 -4.05 17.16
N GLN A 115 -11.66 -3.38 16.39
CA GLN A 115 -11.79 -3.19 14.94
C GLN A 115 -11.54 -4.49 14.18
N ILE A 116 -10.56 -5.31 14.59
CA ILE A 116 -10.29 -6.63 13.98
C ILE A 116 -11.49 -7.57 14.17
N GLY A 117 -12.14 -7.53 15.34
CA GLY A 117 -13.40 -8.21 15.56
C GLY A 117 -13.25 -9.67 16.00
N SER A 118 -14.00 -10.58 15.36
CA SER A 118 -14.12 -11.99 15.78
C SER A 118 -12.79 -12.75 16.00
N PRO A 119 -11.72 -12.55 15.20
CA PRO A 119 -10.44 -13.22 15.44
C PRO A 119 -9.82 -12.89 16.80
N ALA A 120 -10.11 -11.70 17.35
CA ALA A 120 -9.59 -11.29 18.66
C ALA A 120 -10.31 -11.96 19.84
N VAL A 121 -11.51 -12.53 19.65
CA VAL A 121 -12.35 -13.05 20.75
C VAL A 121 -11.66 -14.18 21.50
N GLU A 122 -11.05 -15.15 20.80
CA GLU A 122 -10.38 -16.28 21.44
C GLU A 122 -9.19 -15.84 22.29
N LEU A 123 -8.41 -14.88 21.79
CA LEU A 123 -7.29 -14.31 22.53
C LEU A 123 -7.80 -13.56 23.77
N LEU A 124 -8.80 -12.70 23.59
CA LEU A 124 -9.37 -11.91 24.68
C LEU A 124 -9.95 -12.79 25.79
N ILE A 125 -10.62 -13.90 25.46
CA ILE A 125 -11.10 -14.89 26.45
C ILE A 125 -9.94 -15.48 27.27
N LYS A 126 -8.80 -15.78 26.64
CA LYS A 126 -7.60 -16.24 27.36
C LYS A 126 -7.09 -15.16 28.31
N LEU A 127 -7.06 -13.91 27.87
CA LEU A 127 -6.60 -12.76 28.66
C LEU A 127 -7.54 -12.41 29.84
N LEU A 128 -8.80 -12.84 29.83
CA LEU A 128 -9.70 -12.68 31.00
C LEU A 128 -9.22 -13.41 32.25
N ARG A 129 -8.36 -14.43 32.11
CA ARG A 129 -7.78 -15.18 33.23
C ARG A 129 -6.68 -14.41 33.95
N ASP A 130 -6.10 -13.41 33.30
CA ASP A 130 -5.04 -12.59 33.87
C ASP A 130 -5.65 -11.38 34.58
N TRP A 131 -5.39 -11.27 35.89
CA TRP A 131 -5.98 -10.27 36.77
C TRP A 131 -5.71 -8.84 36.30
N ASP A 132 -4.50 -8.57 35.79
CA ASP A 132 -4.05 -7.21 35.52
C ASP A 132 -4.68 -6.64 34.24
N ILE A 133 -4.84 -7.49 33.23
CA ILE A 133 -5.35 -7.11 31.91
C ILE A 133 -6.82 -7.47 31.67
N ARG A 134 -7.46 -8.23 32.57
CA ARG A 134 -8.86 -8.63 32.45
C ARG A 134 -9.78 -7.45 32.14
N LYS A 135 -9.58 -6.29 32.79
CA LYS A 135 -10.38 -5.08 32.54
C LYS A 135 -10.29 -4.58 31.09
N TYR A 136 -9.11 -4.70 30.48
CA TYR A 136 -8.87 -4.30 29.09
C TYR A 136 -9.45 -5.32 28.12
N ALA A 137 -9.32 -6.62 28.46
CA ALA A 137 -9.94 -7.68 27.68
C ALA A 137 -11.47 -7.56 27.65
N ILE A 138 -12.11 -7.26 28.79
CA ILE A 138 -13.56 -7.00 28.86
C ILE A 138 -13.93 -5.79 27.99
N ALA A 139 -13.16 -4.71 28.05
CA ALA A 139 -13.42 -3.51 27.25
C ALA A 139 -13.33 -3.80 25.74
N ALA A 140 -12.31 -4.55 25.30
CA ALA A 140 -12.14 -4.95 23.91
C ALA A 140 -13.30 -5.84 23.44
N LEU A 141 -13.67 -6.85 24.22
CA LEU A 141 -14.82 -7.71 23.93
C LEU A 141 -16.13 -6.92 23.82
N GLY A 142 -16.33 -5.92 24.69
CA GLY A 142 -17.47 -5.00 24.61
C GLY A 142 -17.47 -4.15 23.32
N LYS A 143 -16.30 -3.78 22.79
CA LYS A 143 -16.17 -3.05 21.51
C LYS A 143 -16.48 -3.93 20.30
N ILE A 144 -16.04 -5.19 20.30
CA ILE A 144 -16.27 -6.14 19.21
C ILE A 144 -17.78 -6.32 18.96
N ARG A 145 -18.64 -6.12 19.99
CA ARG A 145 -20.09 -6.32 19.91
C ARG A 145 -20.46 -7.69 19.30
N ASP A 146 -19.61 -8.70 19.51
CA ASP A 146 -19.92 -10.07 19.07
C ASP A 146 -20.99 -10.61 20.02
N GLU A 147 -22.11 -11.04 19.44
CA GLU A 147 -23.21 -11.68 20.19
C GLU A 147 -22.73 -12.88 21.00
N ARG A 148 -21.62 -13.52 20.60
CA ARG A 148 -20.98 -14.64 21.32
C ARG A 148 -20.44 -14.28 22.70
N VAL A 149 -20.21 -13.00 23.00
CA VAL A 149 -19.78 -12.54 24.35
C VAL A 149 -20.97 -12.16 25.23
N LEU A 150 -22.18 -12.06 24.65
CA LEU A 150 -23.40 -11.72 25.39
C LEU A 150 -24.10 -12.95 25.98
N ASP A 151 -23.64 -14.16 25.66
CA ASP A 151 -24.10 -15.36 26.36
C ASP A 151 -23.51 -15.41 27.79
N PRO A 152 -24.34 -15.46 28.84
CA PRO A 152 -23.87 -15.32 30.21
C PRO A 152 -22.99 -16.50 30.63
N LEU A 153 -21.85 -16.16 31.26
CA LEU A 153 -21.03 -17.06 32.09
C LEU A 153 -21.82 -17.61 33.29
#